data_AF-A0A1S2PPP3-F1
#
_entry.id   AF-A0A1S2PPP3-F1
#
_cell.length_a   1.000
_cell.length_b   1.000
_cell.length_c   1.000
_cell.angle_alpha   90.00
_cell.angle_beta   90.00
_cell.angle_gamma   90.00
#
_symmetry.space_group_name_H-M   'P 1'
#
loop_
_entity.id
_entity.type
_entity.pdbx_description
1 polymer ?
#
loop_
_entity_poly.entity_id
_entity_poly.type
_entity_poly.pdbx_seq_one_letter_code
_entity_poly.pdbx_strand_id
1 'polypeptide(L)' 'MARRLGVSQRSATPTSRVPQARLVRTADTPLPGETIAAERAAAITRAYVGDFFDLQLKGIPRPLLDGPSRAYPEVTFQHP' A
#
# COMPACT_ATOMS: atom_id res chain seq x y z
N MET A 1 -24.04 12.37 -53.89
CA MET A 1 -24.10 12.93 -52.52
C MET A 1 -23.79 11.79 -51.54
N ALA A 2 -22.58 11.72 -50.99
CA ALA A 2 -22.11 10.63 -50.12
C ALA A 2 -21.78 11.17 -48.71
N ARG A 3 -22.24 10.51 -47.64
CA ARG A 3 -21.69 10.58 -46.27
C ARG A 3 -22.44 9.56 -45.40
N ARG A 4 -21.84 8.43 -45.02
CA ARG A 4 -20.84 8.17 -43.95
C ARG A 4 -21.53 7.77 -42.64
N LEU A 5 -21.10 6.63 -42.13
CA LEU A 5 -21.66 5.78 -41.07
C LEU A 5 -21.87 6.49 -39.73
N GLY A 6 -23.02 6.25 -39.10
CA GLY A 6 -23.21 6.44 -37.66
C GLY A 6 -22.59 5.28 -36.90
N VAL A 7 -21.39 5.49 -36.34
CA VAL A 7 -20.74 4.56 -35.42
C VAL A 7 -21.42 4.66 -34.06
N SER A 8 -21.86 3.51 -33.56
CA SER A 8 -22.43 3.29 -32.24
C SER A 8 -21.48 3.76 -31.14
N GLN A 9 -21.94 4.70 -30.32
CA GLN A 9 -21.24 5.17 -29.13
C GLN A 9 -21.10 4.01 -28.14
N ARG A 10 -19.91 3.41 -28.05
CA ARG A 10 -19.55 2.57 -26.92
C ARG A 10 -19.32 3.49 -25.73
N SER A 11 -20.24 3.43 -24.78
CA SER A 11 -20.11 4.02 -23.45
C SER A 11 -18.86 3.43 -22.77
N ALA A 12 -17.74 4.13 -22.89
CA ALA A 12 -16.58 3.87 -22.05
C ALA A 12 -16.83 4.56 -20.71
N THR A 13 -16.97 3.76 -19.65
CA THR A 13 -17.02 4.19 -18.26
C THR A 13 -15.85 5.14 -17.97
N PRO A 14 -16.06 6.34 -17.41
CA PRO A 14 -14.94 7.14 -16.96
C PRO A 14 -14.33 6.44 -15.75
N THR A 15 -13.20 5.76 -15.97
CA THR A 15 -12.34 5.27 -14.89
C THR A 15 -11.99 6.47 -14.02
N SER A 16 -12.44 6.42 -12.77
CA SER A 16 -12.27 7.44 -11.74
C SER A 16 -10.80 7.83 -11.63
N ARG A 17 -10.45 8.99 -12.18
CA ARG A 17 -9.13 9.61 -12.00
C ARG A 17 -9.17 10.31 -10.65
N VAL A 18 -8.82 9.58 -9.59
CA VAL A 18 -8.63 10.18 -8.27
C VAL A 18 -7.43 11.14 -8.36
N PRO A 19 -7.59 12.45 -8.12
CA PRO A 19 -6.46 13.35 -8.02
C PRO A 19 -5.73 13.03 -6.72
N GLN A 20 -4.47 12.61 -6.81
CA GLN A 20 -3.58 12.44 -5.65
C GLN A 20 -3.24 13.84 -5.11
N ALA A 21 -4.18 14.44 -4.40
CA ALA A 21 -3.96 15.71 -3.72
C ALA A 21 -2.84 15.51 -2.69
N ARG A 22 -1.76 16.27 -2.86
CA ARG A 22 -0.61 16.34 -1.97
C ARG A 22 -1.10 16.68 -0.55
N LEU A 23 -1.11 15.69 0.33
CA LEU A 23 -1.31 15.88 1.76
C LEU A 23 0.01 15.61 2.46
N VAL A 24 0.69 16.68 2.86
CA VAL A 24 1.65 16.62 3.97
C VAL A 24 0.80 16.52 5.23
N ARG A 25 0.73 15.33 5.83
CA ARG A 25 0.17 15.17 7.18
C ARG A 25 1.08 14.28 7.99
N THR A 26 1.65 14.88 9.03
CA THR A 26 2.29 14.22 10.17
C THR A 26 1.22 13.55 11.02
N ALA A 27 0.70 12.42 10.57
CA ALA A 27 -0.14 11.55 11.38
C ALA A 27 0.44 10.14 11.27
N ASP A 28 1.16 9.72 12.30
CA ASP A 28 1.90 8.46 12.34
C ASP A 28 1.02 7.21 12.46
N THR A 29 -0.28 7.27 12.14
CA THR A 29 -1.15 6.07 12.15
C THR A 29 -2.28 6.24 11.14
N PRO A 30 -2.33 5.42 10.08
CA PRO A 30 -3.43 5.42 9.13
C PRO A 30 -4.73 4.99 9.81
N LEU A 31 -5.82 5.69 9.53
CA LEU A 31 -7.17 5.25 9.93
C LEU A 31 -7.58 4.00 9.14
N PRO A 32 -8.45 3.13 9.67
CA PRO A 32 -9.03 2.03 8.89
C PRO A 32 -9.72 2.56 7.64
N GLY A 33 -9.17 2.24 6.45
CA GLY A 33 -9.65 2.73 5.15
C GLY A 33 -8.80 3.85 4.53
N GLU A 34 -7.80 4.39 5.23
CA GLU A 34 -6.79 5.24 4.62
C GLU A 34 -5.75 4.43 3.85
N THR A 35 -5.45 4.89 2.64
CA THR A 35 -4.44 4.27 1.80
C THR A 35 -3.05 4.74 2.25
N ILE A 36 -2.18 3.81 2.63
CA ILE A 36 -0.79 4.11 2.94
C ILE A 36 -0.04 4.58 1.69
N ALA A 37 0.91 5.51 1.85
CA ALA A 37 1.76 5.94 0.75
C ALA A 37 2.55 4.76 0.19
N ALA A 38 2.71 4.68 -1.15
CA ALA A 38 3.36 3.56 -1.80
C ALA A 38 4.81 3.33 -1.31
N GLU A 39 5.57 4.40 -1.11
CA GLU A 39 6.93 4.32 -0.55
C GLU A 39 6.94 3.73 0.86
N ARG A 40 5.95 4.11 1.68
CA ARG A 40 5.80 3.61 3.04
C ARG A 40 5.45 2.11 3.05
N ALA A 41 4.52 1.70 2.19
CA ALA A 41 4.19 0.29 1.99
C ALA A 41 5.42 -0.53 1.61
N ALA A 42 6.21 -0.04 0.65
CA ALA A 42 7.42 -0.72 0.20
C ALA A 42 8.48 -0.82 1.32
N ALA A 43 8.64 0.23 2.13
CA ALA A 43 9.58 0.24 3.26
C ALA A 43 9.18 -0.80 4.33
N ILE A 44 7.89 -0.85 4.70
CA ILE A 44 7.35 -1.85 5.64
C ILE A 44 7.61 -3.26 5.12
N THR A 45 7.21 -3.54 3.88
CA THR A 45 7.39 -4.88 3.27
C THR A 45 8.85 -5.30 3.26
N ARG A 46 9.77 -4.42 2.86
CA ARG A 46 11.21 -4.73 2.83
C ARG A 46 11.77 -5.03 4.23
N ALA A 47 11.36 -4.28 5.25
CA ALA A 47 11.81 -4.49 6.61
C ALA A 47 11.36 -5.86 7.15
N TYR A 48 10.06 -6.16 7.05
CA TYR A 48 9.51 -7.41 7.58
C TYR A 48 9.99 -8.64 6.79
N VAL A 49 10.07 -8.56 5.46
CA VAL A 49 10.59 -9.65 4.64
C VAL A 49 12.09 -9.88 4.88
N GLY A 50 12.87 -8.80 5.03
CA GLY A 50 14.28 -8.89 5.39
C GLY A 50 14.50 -9.58 6.73
N ASP A 51 13.75 -9.14 7.75
CA ASP A 51 13.84 -9.71 9.09
C ASP A 51 13.40 -11.18 9.12
N PHE A 52 12.37 -11.55 8.34
CA PHE A 52 11.96 -12.94 8.17
C PHE A 52 13.13 -13.79 7.64
N PHE A 53 13.80 -13.37 6.58
CA PHE A 53 14.93 -14.14 6.04
C PHE A 53 16.14 -14.14 6.95
N ASP A 54 16.41 -13.06 7.70
CA ASP A 54 17.48 -13.07 8.69
C ASP A 54 17.21 -14.07 9.81
N LEU A 55 15.97 -14.17 10.28
CA LEU A 55 15.58 -15.20 11.25
C LEU A 55 15.66 -16.60 10.65
N GLN A 56 15.03 -16.85 9.50
CA GLN A 56 14.89 -18.20 8.94
C GLN A 56 16.18 -18.75 8.33
N LEU A 57 16.98 -17.92 7.68
CA LEU A 57 18.18 -18.37 6.95
C LEU A 57 19.47 -18.18 7.73
N LYS A 58 19.49 -17.24 8.67
CA LYS A 58 20.70 -16.91 9.45
C LYS A 58 20.54 -17.20 10.94
N GLY A 59 19.34 -17.53 11.41
CA GLY A 59 19.07 -17.77 12.82
C GLY A 59 19.22 -16.50 13.67
N ILE A 60 19.11 -15.31 13.08
CA ILE A 60 19.28 -14.04 13.79
C ILE A 60 17.92 -13.59 14.31
N PRO A 61 17.70 -13.48 15.64
CA PRO A 61 16.45 -12.97 16.18
C PRO A 61 16.18 -11.54 15.71
N ARG A 62 14.94 -11.29 15.30
CA ARG A 62 14.50 -10.01 14.75
C ARG A 62 13.24 -9.53 15.49
N PRO A 63 13.35 -8.48 16.32
CA PRO A 63 12.25 -8.06 17.19
C PRO A 63 11.02 -7.55 16.43
N LEU A 64 11.14 -7.20 15.14
CA LEU A 64 9.99 -6.81 14.32
C LEU A 64 9.02 -7.97 14.08
N LEU A 65 9.45 -9.22 14.25
CA LEU A 65 8.61 -10.40 14.07
C LEU A 65 7.93 -10.87 15.36
N ASP A 66 8.31 -10.28 16.50
CA ASP A 66 7.84 -10.71 17.83
C ASP A 66 6.67 -9.85 18.35
N GLY A 67 6.34 -8.75 17.68
CA GLY A 67 5.21 -7.93 18.06
C GLY A 67 5.18 -6.53 17.44
N PRO A 68 4.25 -5.68 17.94
CA PRO A 68 4.04 -4.33 17.42
C PRO A 68 5.31 -3.47 17.51
N SER A 69 5.58 -2.71 16.45
CA SER A 69 6.72 -1.81 16.38
C SER A 69 6.25 -0.36 16.32
N ARG A 70 6.81 0.50 17.18
CA ARG A 70 6.58 1.96 17.10
C ARG A 70 7.08 2.57 15.79
N ALA A 71 8.04 1.91 15.12
CA ALA A 71 8.55 2.36 13.83
C ALA A 71 7.63 1.98 12.67
N TYR A 72 6.72 1.00 12.86
CA TYR A 72 5.76 0.51 11.87
C TYR A 72 4.35 0.37 12.51
N PRO A 73 3.75 1.48 12.95
CA PRO A 73 2.43 1.49 13.61
C PRO A 73 1.30 0.98 12.71
N GLU A 74 1.52 0.91 11.40
CA GLU A 74 0.58 0.35 10.43
C GLU A 74 0.43 -1.17 10.53
N VAL A 75 1.38 -1.87 11.15
CA VAL A 75 1.41 -3.33 11.22
C VAL A 75 0.81 -3.83 12.54
N THR A 76 -0.23 -4.64 12.44
CA THR A 76 -0.88 -5.31 13.56
C THR A 76 -0.68 -6.82 13.49
N PHE A 77 -0.52 -7.47 14.65
CA PHE A 77 -0.38 -8.92 14.76
C PHE A 77 -1.75 -9.57 14.98
N GLN A 78 -2.12 -10.53 14.12
CA GLN A 78 -3.41 -11.22 14.19
C GLN A 78 -3.42 -12.35 15.23
N HIS A 79 -2.25 -12.94 15.52
CA HIS A 79 -2.05 -14.00 16.50
C HIS A 79 -0.90 -13.61 17.42
N PRO A 80 -1.20 -12.93 18.54
CA PRO A 80 -0.19 -12.58 19.55
C PRO A 80 0.23 -13.79 20.39
#